data_AF-A0A6B4JR78-F1
#
_entry.id   AF-A0A6B4JR78-F1
#
_cell.length_a   1.000
_cell.length_b   1.000
_cell.length_c   1.000
_cell.angle_alpha   90.00
_cell.angle_beta   90.00
_cell.angle_gamma   90.00
#
_symmetry.space_group_name_H-M   'P 1'
#
loop_
_entity.id
_entity.type
_entity.pdbx_description
1 polymer ?
#
loop_
_entity_poly.entity_id
_entity_poly.type
_entity_poly.pdbx_seq_one_letter_code
_entity_poly.pdbx_strand_id
1 'polypeptide(L)'
;MAKINSRNNDLLKETKNTTSHKVYSLLVSLVNEGKEDLAEDVLKIDYLLTYTNNCIKDKDFKEAKYTLRILDRRIENLKNENVDMEYLKNLYDKLNSQIKK
;
A
#
# COMPACT_ATOMS: atom_id res chain seq x y z
N MET A 1 -23.56 12.97 3.22
CA MET A 1 -22.73 13.07 1.99
C MET A 1 -23.07 11.90 1.07
N ALA A 2 -23.06 12.10 -0.24
CA ALA A 2 -23.20 10.99 -1.18
C ALA A 2 -21.95 10.09 -1.10
N LYS A 3 -22.14 8.78 -1.27
CA LYS A 3 -21.03 7.82 -1.24
C LYS A 3 -20.04 8.11 -2.38
N ILE A 4 -18.77 8.31 -2.04
CA ILE A 4 -17.68 8.53 -2.99
C ILE A 4 -17.26 7.17 -3.58
N ASN A 5 -17.03 7.13 -4.89
CA ASN A 5 -16.70 5.95 -5.66
C ASN A 5 -15.92 6.31 -6.94
N SER A 6 -15.53 5.31 -7.75
CA SER A 6 -14.75 5.51 -8.98
C SER A 6 -15.40 6.42 -10.04
N ARG A 7 -16.69 6.73 -9.94
CA ARG A 7 -17.38 7.62 -10.90
C ARG A 7 -17.22 9.10 -10.54
N ASN A 8 -16.87 9.41 -9.29
CA ASN A 8 -16.87 10.78 -8.75
C ASN A 8 -15.65 11.11 -7.86
N ASN A 9 -14.61 10.28 -7.87
CA ASN A 9 -13.31 10.58 -7.28
C ASN A 9 -12.20 10.00 -8.17
N ASP A 10 -11.21 10.83 -8.46
CA ASP A 10 -10.16 10.52 -9.44
C ASP A 10 -9.20 9.42 -8.93
N LEU A 11 -8.80 9.48 -7.64
CA LEU A 11 -7.98 8.45 -7.02
C LEU A 11 -8.64 7.06 -7.14
N LEU A 12 -9.92 6.94 -6.79
CA LEU A 12 -10.67 5.68 -6.89
C LEU A 12 -10.95 5.24 -8.33
N LYS A 13 -10.88 6.15 -9.30
CA LYS A 13 -11.04 5.84 -10.72
C LYS A 13 -9.76 5.24 -11.29
N GLU A 14 -8.63 5.87 -11.00
CA GLU A 14 -7.31 5.46 -11.51
C GLU A 14 -6.83 4.15 -10.91
N THR A 15 -7.17 3.90 -9.65
CA THR A 15 -6.64 2.76 -8.87
C THR A 15 -7.47 1.49 -8.98
N LYS A 16 -8.67 1.58 -9.56
CA LYS A 16 -9.66 0.50 -9.62
C LYS A 16 -9.18 -0.78 -10.29
N ASN A 17 -8.35 -0.63 -11.32
CA ASN A 17 -7.89 -1.75 -12.15
C ASN A 17 -6.40 -2.07 -11.93
N THR A 18 -5.71 -1.29 -11.12
CA THR A 18 -4.26 -1.40 -10.88
C THR A 18 -3.92 -1.92 -9.49
N THR A 19 -4.88 -1.88 -8.56
CA THR A 19 -4.71 -2.38 -7.19
C THR A 19 -5.49 -3.67 -6.98
N SER A 20 -5.09 -4.44 -5.98
CA SER A 20 -5.86 -5.62 -5.55
C SER A 20 -7.21 -5.22 -4.97
N HIS A 21 -8.21 -6.12 -5.00
CA HIS A 21 -9.53 -5.87 -4.42
C HIS A 21 -9.47 -5.44 -2.94
N LYS A 22 -8.54 -6.02 -2.17
CA LYS A 22 -8.34 -5.69 -0.74
C LYS A 22 -7.83 -4.25 -0.57
N VAL A 23 -6.85 -3.85 -1.36
CA VAL A 23 -6.32 -2.46 -1.35
C VAL A 23 -7.40 -1.50 -1.81
N TYR A 24 -8.07 -1.80 -2.92
CA TYR A 24 -9.14 -0.95 -3.45
C TYR A 24 -10.26 -0.72 -2.44
N SER A 25 -10.69 -1.78 -1.73
CA SER A 25 -11.70 -1.66 -0.69
C SER A 25 -11.28 -0.74 0.45
N LEU A 26 -10.01 -0.79 0.85
CA LEU A 26 -9.44 0.10 1.87
C LEU A 26 -9.45 1.57 1.40
N LEU A 27 -9.03 1.83 0.15
CA LEU A 27 -9.06 3.17 -0.43
C LEU A 27 -10.48 3.75 -0.45
N VAL A 28 -11.47 2.95 -0.85
CA VAL A 28 -12.87 3.37 -0.84
C VAL A 28 -13.32 3.75 0.56
N SER A 29 -12.94 2.98 1.60
CA SER A 29 -13.28 3.32 2.99
C SER A 29 -12.66 4.66 3.40
N LEU A 30 -11.35 4.81 3.21
CA LEU A 30 -10.60 6.00 3.61
C LEU A 30 -11.11 7.27 2.91
N VAL A 31 -11.35 7.21 1.60
CA VAL A 31 -11.91 8.34 0.86
C VAL A 31 -13.31 8.71 1.34
N ASN A 32 -14.16 7.72 1.66
CA ASN A 32 -15.50 8.01 2.22
C ASN A 32 -15.45 8.54 3.66
N GLU A 33 -14.37 8.29 4.40
CA GLU A 33 -14.08 8.88 5.71
C GLU A 33 -13.44 10.28 5.61
N GLY A 34 -13.18 10.79 4.40
CA GLY A 34 -12.49 12.06 4.18
C GLY A 34 -10.98 12.02 4.40
N LYS A 35 -10.40 10.81 4.45
CA LYS A 35 -8.96 10.53 4.68
C LYS A 35 -8.26 10.17 3.36
N GLU A 36 -8.44 11.00 2.35
CA GLU A 36 -7.87 10.77 1.00
C GLU A 36 -6.34 10.79 1.02
N ASP A 37 -5.74 11.59 1.90
CA ASP A 37 -4.31 11.63 2.19
C ASP A 37 -3.78 10.26 2.67
N LEU A 38 -4.50 9.60 3.58
CA LEU A 38 -4.13 8.25 4.02
C LEU A 38 -4.33 7.22 2.90
N ALA A 39 -5.34 7.40 2.04
CA ALA A 39 -5.55 6.55 0.87
C ALA A 39 -4.37 6.66 -0.11
N GLU A 40 -3.83 7.85 -0.34
CA GLU A 40 -2.62 8.04 -1.13
C GLU A 40 -1.40 7.35 -0.50
N ASP A 41 -1.25 7.39 0.81
CA ASP A 41 -0.14 6.71 1.49
C ASP A 41 -0.27 5.18 1.44
N VAL A 42 -1.49 4.65 1.50
CA VAL A 42 -1.78 3.22 1.22
C VAL A 42 -1.34 2.85 -0.19
N LEU A 43 -1.65 3.67 -1.20
CA LEU A 43 -1.22 3.43 -2.59
C LEU A 43 0.30 3.43 -2.75
N LYS A 44 0.98 4.36 -2.09
CA LYS A 44 2.45 4.39 -2.09
C LYS A 44 3.04 3.11 -1.51
N ILE A 45 2.44 2.57 -0.45
CA ILE A 45 2.87 1.30 0.14
C ILE A 45 2.65 0.14 -0.84
N ASP A 46 1.47 0.04 -1.46
CA ASP A 46 1.15 -1.01 -2.44
C ASP A 46 2.13 -0.99 -3.63
N TYR A 47 2.44 0.21 -4.14
CA TYR A 47 3.47 0.41 -5.15
C TYR A 47 4.86 -0.04 -4.68
N LEU A 48 5.29 0.39 -3.48
CA LEU A 48 6.62 0.05 -2.96
C LEU A 48 6.77 -1.45 -2.67
N LEU A 49 5.70 -2.15 -2.28
CA LEU A 49 5.70 -3.61 -2.14
C LEU A 49 5.92 -4.28 -3.50
N THR A 50 5.21 -3.80 -4.53
CA THR A 50 5.39 -4.29 -5.91
C THR A 50 6.80 -4.04 -6.42
N TYR A 51 7.32 -2.84 -6.19
CA TYR A 51 8.70 -2.47 -6.53
C TYR A 51 9.72 -3.35 -5.81
N THR A 52 9.58 -3.52 -4.49
CA THR A 52 10.46 -4.38 -3.67
C THR A 52 10.48 -5.82 -4.21
N ASN A 53 9.33 -6.36 -4.57
CA ASN A 53 9.22 -7.70 -5.14
C ASN A 53 9.95 -7.82 -6.49
N ASN A 54 9.93 -6.77 -7.32
CA ASN A 54 10.70 -6.74 -8.57
C ASN A 54 12.20 -6.68 -8.28
N CYS A 55 12.65 -5.83 -7.36
CA CYS A 55 14.06 -5.80 -6.94
C CYS A 55 14.55 -7.17 -6.45
N ILE A 56 13.74 -7.91 -5.67
CA ILE A 56 14.06 -9.28 -5.22
C ILE A 56 14.22 -10.23 -6.42
N LYS A 57 13.31 -10.19 -7.39
CA LYS A 57 13.38 -11.03 -8.61
C LYS A 57 14.62 -10.73 -9.44
N ASP A 58 14.97 -9.45 -9.53
CA ASP A 58 16.15 -8.96 -10.25
C ASP A 58 17.46 -9.14 -9.44
N LYS A 59 17.37 -9.70 -8.23
CA LYS A 59 18.46 -9.91 -7.27
C LYS A 59 19.13 -8.61 -6.79
N ASP A 60 18.47 -7.47 -6.95
CA ASP A 60 18.89 -6.20 -6.34
C ASP A 60 18.45 -6.15 -4.86
N PHE A 61 19.11 -6.97 -4.04
CA PHE A 61 18.82 -7.06 -2.62
C PHE A 61 19.21 -5.79 -1.85
N LYS A 62 20.11 -4.98 -2.40
CA LYS A 62 20.51 -3.70 -1.77
C LYS A 62 19.33 -2.74 -1.82
N GLU A 63 18.76 -2.55 -3.01
CA GLU A 63 17.61 -1.66 -3.19
C GLU A 63 16.39 -2.22 -2.46
N ALA A 64 16.12 -3.52 -2.56
CA ALA A 64 15.01 -4.14 -1.86
C ALA A 64 15.08 -3.95 -0.32
N LYS A 65 16.28 -4.06 0.29
CA LYS A 65 16.50 -3.76 1.71
C LYS A 65 16.24 -2.29 2.04
N TYR A 66 16.65 -1.37 1.17
CA TYR A 66 16.40 0.05 1.34
C TYR A 66 14.91 0.35 1.29
N THR A 67 14.19 -0.18 0.29
CA THR A 67 12.74 0.00 0.16
C THR A 67 11.97 -0.57 1.35
N LEU A 68 12.34 -1.76 1.86
CA LEU A 68 11.69 -2.33 3.05
C LEU A 68 11.80 -1.42 4.28
N ARG A 69 12.91 -0.69 4.47
CA ARG A 69 13.04 0.26 5.59
C ARG A 69 12.09 1.45 5.45
N ILE A 70 11.81 1.88 4.22
CA ILE A 70 10.83 2.94 3.94
C ILE A 70 9.42 2.42 4.19
N LEU A 71 9.12 1.21 3.71
CA LEU A 71 7.83 0.55 3.92
C LEU A 71 7.49 0.41 5.41
N ASP A 72 8.45 -0.04 6.22
CA ASP A 72 8.28 -0.22 7.67
C ASP A 72 7.81 1.07 8.35
N ARG A 73 8.47 2.20 8.06
CA ARG A 73 8.09 3.52 8.59
C ARG A 73 6.69 3.95 8.13
N ARG A 74 6.35 3.72 6.86
CA ARG A 74 5.04 4.10 6.30
C ARG A 74 3.90 3.27 6.88
N ILE A 75 4.12 1.97 7.05
CA ILE A 75 3.13 1.05 7.66
C ILE A 75 2.88 1.44 9.12
N GLU A 76 3.93 1.71 9.91
CA GLU A 76 3.74 2.14 11.29
C GLU A 76 3.06 3.51 11.40
N ASN A 77 3.32 4.46 10.49
CA ASN A 77 2.59 5.73 10.45
C ASN A 77 1.08 5.52 10.23
N LEU A 78 0.67 4.72 9.23
CA LEU A 78 -0.74 4.46 8.97
C LEU A 78 -1.43 3.68 10.09
N LYS A 79 -0.69 2.81 10.77
CA LYS A 79 -1.17 2.11 11.95
C LYS A 79 -1.44 3.06 13.13
N ASN A 80 -0.60 4.09 13.30
CA ASN A 80 -0.84 5.14 14.31
C ASN A 80 -2.10 5.97 14.00
N GLU A 81 -2.47 6.07 12.72
CA GLU A 81 -3.73 6.68 12.25
C GLU A 81 -4.93 5.72 12.31
N ASN A 82 -4.79 4.55 12.94
CA ASN A 82 -5.81 3.49 13.06
C ASN A 82 -6.31 2.93 11.72
N VAL A 83 -5.48 2.94 10.68
CA VAL A 83 -5.79 2.28 9.40
C VAL A 83 -5.51 0.78 9.51
N ASP A 84 -6.43 -0.06 9.06
CA ASP A 84 -6.23 -1.51 9.00
C ASP A 84 -5.23 -1.88 7.89
N MET A 85 -4.00 -2.17 8.30
CA MET A 85 -2.88 -2.47 7.43
C MET A 85 -2.55 -3.97 7.37
N GLU A 86 -3.41 -4.87 7.88
CA GLU A 86 -3.10 -6.29 8.03
C GLU A 86 -2.66 -6.94 6.70
N TYR A 87 -3.40 -6.66 5.61
CA TYR A 87 -3.08 -7.22 4.30
C TYR A 87 -1.70 -6.78 3.78
N LEU A 88 -1.41 -5.47 3.83
CA LEU A 88 -0.15 -4.92 3.35
C LEU A 88 1.03 -5.34 4.23
N LYS A 89 0.80 -5.48 5.55
CA LYS A 89 1.80 -6.01 6.49
C LYS A 89 2.16 -7.47 6.19
N ASN A 90 1.17 -8.31 5.87
CA ASN A 90 1.43 -9.69 5.48
C ASN A 90 2.28 -9.79 4.20
N LEU A 91 2.04 -8.89 3.23
CA LEU A 91 2.89 -8.80 2.02
C LEU A 91 4.31 -8.35 2.37
N TYR A 92 4.45 -7.32 3.20
CA TYR A 92 5.73 -6.84 3.71
C TYR A 92 6.53 -7.98 4.36
N ASP A 93 5.92 -8.70 5.31
CA ASP A 93 6.58 -9.77 6.06
C ASP A 93 7.05 -10.90 5.14
N LYS A 94 6.23 -11.24 4.12
CA LYS A 94 6.60 -12.21 3.10
C LYS A 94 7.84 -11.77 2.32
N LEU A 95 7.91 -10.52 1.86
CA LEU A 95 9.07 -10.01 1.11
C LEU A 95 10.31 -9.92 2.01
N ASN A 96 10.15 -9.46 3.25
CA ASN A 96 11.24 -9.39 4.23
C ASN A 96 11.87 -10.78 4.50
N SER A 97 11.05 -11.84 4.51
CA SER A 97 11.53 -13.21 4.69
C SER A 97 12.41 -13.72 3.53
N GLN A 98 12.22 -13.20 2.32
CA GLN A 98 12.97 -13.61 1.12
C GLN A 98 14.36 -12.98 1.05
N ILE A 99 14.56 -11.83 1.72
CA ILE A 99 15.81 -11.06 1.73
C ILE A 99 16.72 -11.43 2.91
N LYS A 100 16.13 -11.97 3.99
CA LYS A 100 16.85 -12.42 5.18
C LYS A 100 17.51 -13.80 5.03
N LYS A 101 17.35 -14.44 3.86
CA LYS A 101 18.11 -15.63 3.46
C LYS A 101 19.39 -15.22 2.74
#